data_AF-X1UIA6-F1
#
_entry.id   AF-X1UIA6-F1
#
_cell.length_a   1.000
_cell.length_b   1.000
_cell.length_c   1.000
_cell.angle_alpha   90.00
_cell.angle_beta   90.00
_cell.angle_gamma   90.00
#
_symmetry.space_group_name_H-M   'P 1'
#
loop_
_entity.id
_entity.type
_entity.pdbx_description
1 polymer ?
#
loop_
_entity_poly.entity_id
_entity_poly.type
_entity_poly.pdbx_seq_one_letter_code
_entity_poly.pdbx_strand_id
1 'polypeptide(L)'
;MNVDARIGVESPPFPRYVRRGDCERCGACCLVEECEHLSINDEGLATCLIYNDADRPLKCKLYPANPPLNFETCGYYFIDLWENNREIKYGDELR
;
A
#
# COMPACT_ATOMS: atom_id res chain seq x y z
N MET A 1 33.19 8.50 24.90
CA MET A 1 32.93 7.65 23.72
C MET A 1 31.58 7.01 23.94
N ASN A 2 30.51 7.58 23.40
CA ASN A 2 29.18 6.98 23.44
C ASN A 2 28.83 6.60 22.00
N VAL A 3 28.91 5.31 21.72
CA VAL A 3 28.38 4.74 20.49
C VAL A 3 26.95 4.29 20.79
N ASP A 4 25.99 5.18 20.57
CA ASP A 4 24.59 4.78 20.50
C ASP A 4 24.47 3.76 19.36
N ALA A 5 24.30 2.50 19.75
CA ALA A 5 23.98 1.41 18.86
C ALA A 5 22.59 1.67 18.28
N ARG A 6 22.54 2.43 17.18
CA ARG A 6 21.35 2.47 16.32
C ARG A 6 21.19 1.06 15.76
N ILE A 7 20.24 0.32 16.31
CA ILE A 7 19.80 -0.97 15.82
C ILE A 7 19.59 -0.83 14.31
N GLY A 8 20.46 -1.47 13.54
CA GLY A 8 20.37 -1.54 12.09
C GLY A 8 19.12 -2.33 11.74
N VAL A 9 18.01 -1.63 11.50
CA VAL A 9 16.89 -2.20 10.77
C VAL A 9 17.29 -2.12 9.31
N GLU A 10 17.95 -3.16 8.80
CA GLU A 10 18.20 -3.27 7.38
C GLU A 10 16.84 -3.17 6.66
N SER A 11 16.67 -2.14 5.84
CA SER A 11 15.47 -1.97 5.03
C SER A 11 15.28 -3.23 4.20
N PRO A 12 14.14 -3.95 4.29
CA PRO A 12 13.92 -5.13 3.46
C PRO A 12 13.98 -4.74 1.97
N PRO A 13 14.42 -5.64 1.08
CA PRO A 13 14.53 -5.37 -0.36
C PRO A 13 13.17 -5.27 -1.07
N PHE A 14 12.09 -5.01 -0.32
CA PHE A 14 10.70 -5.11 -0.76
C PHE A 14 9.95 -3.81 -0.52
N PRO A 15 8.93 -3.52 -1.35
CA PRO A 15 8.05 -2.38 -1.13
C PRO A 15 7.46 -2.37 0.28
N ARG A 16 7.40 -1.21 0.93
CA ARG A 16 6.88 -1.07 2.30
C ARG A 16 5.39 -1.36 2.35
N TYR A 17 4.65 -0.94 1.33
CA TYR A 17 3.24 -1.29 1.20
C TYR A 17 2.97 -2.15 -0.02
N VAL A 18 2.14 -3.16 0.19
CA VAL A 18 1.72 -4.10 -0.86
C VAL A 18 0.20 -4.09 -0.97
N ARG A 19 -0.29 -4.07 -2.22
CA ARG A 19 -1.73 -4.14 -2.49
C ARG A 19 -2.29 -5.52 -2.12
N ARG A 20 -3.48 -5.51 -1.53
CA ARG A 20 -4.35 -6.67 -1.33
C ARG A 20 -5.71 -6.38 -1.93
N GLY A 21 -6.33 -7.40 -2.52
CA GLY A 21 -7.62 -7.26 -3.21
C GLY A 21 -7.53 -6.68 -4.62
N ASP A 22 -8.67 -6.62 -5.29
CA ASP A 22 -8.79 -6.34 -6.72
C ASP A 22 -9.45 -4.99 -7.04
N CYS A 23 -9.19 -4.50 -8.25
CA CYS A 23 -9.74 -3.24 -8.73
C CYS A 23 -11.18 -3.49 -9.19
N GLU A 24 -12.14 -3.06 -8.37
CA GLU A 24 -13.57 -3.19 -8.68
C GLU A 24 -14.13 -2.01 -9.49
N ARG A 25 -13.26 -1.18 -10.09
CA ARG A 25 -13.65 -0.07 -10.99
C ARG A 25 -14.58 0.98 -10.37
N CYS A 26 -14.55 1.12 -9.05
CA CYS A 26 -15.37 2.09 -8.31
C CYS A 26 -14.95 3.57 -8.48
N GLY A 27 -13.74 3.84 -8.99
CA GLY A 27 -13.19 5.20 -9.12
C GLY A 27 -12.64 5.84 -7.83
N ALA A 28 -12.82 5.24 -6.65
CA ALA A 28 -12.45 5.85 -5.37
C ALA A 28 -10.95 6.20 -5.22
N CYS A 29 -10.07 5.49 -5.91
CA CYS A 29 -8.63 5.73 -5.92
C CYS A 29 -8.14 6.63 -7.08
N CYS A 30 -8.96 6.85 -8.12
CA CYS A 30 -8.59 7.52 -9.36
C CYS A 30 -8.86 9.03 -9.25
N LEU A 31 -8.05 9.73 -8.45
CA LEU A 31 -8.18 11.16 -8.20
C LEU A 31 -7.62 12.07 -9.32
N VAL A 32 -7.18 11.49 -10.43
CA VAL A 32 -6.62 12.21 -11.58
C VAL A 32 -7.28 11.75 -12.88
N GLU A 33 -7.50 12.68 -13.79
CA GLU A 33 -8.12 12.40 -15.09
C GLU A 33 -7.20 11.58 -16.01
N GLU A 34 -5.89 11.82 -15.94
CA GLU A 34 -4.87 11.08 -16.71
C GLU A 34 -3.95 10.34 -15.74
N CYS A 35 -4.11 9.02 -15.64
CA CYS A 35 -3.30 8.16 -14.78
C CYS A 35 -2.47 7.19 -15.62
N GLU A 36 -1.14 7.30 -15.54
CA GLU A 36 -0.20 6.41 -16.26
C GLU A 36 -0.26 4.94 -15.78
N HIS A 37 -0.82 4.70 -14.60
CA HIS A 37 -1.00 3.37 -14.03
C HIS A 37 -2.39 2.78 -14.30
N LEU A 38 -3.22 3.46 -15.09
CA LEU A 38 -4.52 2.92 -15.53
C LEU A 38 -4.33 2.15 -16.82
N SER A 39 -4.65 0.85 -16.80
CA SER A 39 -4.70 0.01 -18.00
C SER A 39 -6.14 -0.23 -18.40
N ILE A 40 -6.41 -0.31 -19.70
CA ILE A 40 -7.70 -0.70 -20.25
C ILE A 40 -7.50 -2.02 -20.98
N ASN A 41 -8.27 -3.04 -20.63
CA ASN A 41 -8.20 -4.35 -21.30
C ASN A 41 -8.97 -4.35 -22.63
N ASP A 42 -8.93 -5.47 -23.37
CA ASP A 42 -9.61 -5.62 -24.67
C ASP A 42 -11.13 -5.48 -24.60
N GLU A 43 -11.73 -5.61 -23.41
CA GLU A 43 -13.16 -5.41 -23.15
C GLU A 43 -13.51 -3.95 -22.81
N GLY A 44 -12.51 -3.05 -22.77
CA GLY A 44 -12.70 -1.65 -22.41
C GLY A 44 -12.77 -1.40 -20.89
N LEU A 45 -12.43 -2.39 -20.06
CA LEU A 45 -12.49 -2.28 -18.59
C LEU A 45 -11.18 -1.72 -18.03
N ALA A 46 -11.31 -0.66 -17.24
CA ALA A 46 -10.17 0.02 -16.61
C ALA A 46 -9.69 -0.71 -15.34
N THR A 47 -8.38 -0.92 -15.20
CA THR A 47 -7.77 -1.59 -14.06
C THR A 47 -6.53 -0.83 -13.60
N CYS A 48 -6.42 -0.60 -12.29
CA CYS A 48 -5.23 -0.01 -11.68
C CYS A 48 -4.07 -1.01 -11.64
N LEU A 49 -2.92 -0.62 -12.17
CA LEU A 49 -1.68 -1.42 -12.21
C LEU A 49 -0.77 -1.22 -11.00
N ILE A 50 -1.14 -0.37 -10.03
CA ILE A 50 -0.34 -0.19 -8.81
C ILE A 50 -0.54 -1.40 -7.91
N TYR A 51 0.53 -2.16 -7.69
CA TYR A 51 0.55 -3.30 -6.75
C TYR A 51 1.48 -3.09 -5.55
N ASN A 52 2.34 -2.08 -5.59
CA ASN A 52 3.29 -1.78 -4.53
C ASN A 52 3.47 -0.26 -4.34
N ASP A 53 4.11 0.17 -3.25
CA ASP A 53 4.28 1.59 -2.94
C ASP A 53 5.43 2.29 -3.66
N ALA A 54 6.38 1.54 -4.24
CA ALA A 54 7.50 2.10 -4.99
C ALA A 54 6.99 2.94 -6.18
N ASP A 55 5.93 2.45 -6.84
CA ASP A 55 5.33 3.08 -8.02
C ASP A 55 4.06 3.86 -7.68
N ARG A 56 3.79 4.18 -6.40
CA ARG A 56 2.53 4.82 -5.99
C ARG A 56 2.64 6.35 -5.98
N PRO A 57 1.93 7.07 -6.87
CA PRO A 57 1.93 8.53 -6.88
C PRO A 57 1.38 9.13 -5.58
N LEU A 58 1.80 10.34 -5.24
CA LEU A 58 1.41 11.02 -3.99
C LEU A 58 -0.12 11.12 -3.83
N LYS A 59 -0.86 11.39 -4.91
CA LYS A 59 -2.33 11.43 -4.89
C LYS A 59 -2.93 10.05 -4.57
N CYS A 60 -2.37 8.97 -5.11
CA CYS A 60 -2.79 7.61 -4.80
C CYS A 60 -2.47 7.21 -3.35
N LYS A 61 -1.52 7.90 -2.68
CA LYS A 61 -1.22 7.68 -1.25
C LYS A 61 -2.35 8.08 -0.31
N LEU A 62 -3.32 8.87 -0.80
CA LEU A 62 -4.51 9.28 -0.05
C LEU A 62 -5.59 8.18 0.06
N TYR A 63 -5.46 7.08 -0.71
CA TYR A 63 -6.43 5.99 -0.74
C TYR A 63 -5.89 4.67 -0.17
N PRO A 64 -6.58 3.94 0.70
CA PRO A 64 -7.84 4.33 1.31
C PRO A 64 -7.63 5.53 2.24
N ALA A 65 -8.66 6.37 2.38
CA ALA A 65 -8.60 7.49 3.30
C ALA A 65 -8.40 6.99 4.74
N ASN A 66 -7.60 7.70 5.53
CA ASN A 66 -7.48 7.47 6.97
C ASN A 66 -7.79 8.78 7.73
N PRO A 67 -8.87 8.83 8.55
CA PRO A 67 -9.86 7.78 8.75
C PRO A 67 -10.65 7.49 7.45
N PRO A 68 -11.23 6.29 7.31
CA PRO A 68 -12.08 5.98 6.17
C PRO A 68 -13.26 6.96 6.17
N LEU A 69 -13.30 7.85 5.17
CA LEU A 69 -14.54 8.50 4.78
C LEU A 69 -15.53 7.36 4.48
N ASN A 70 -16.78 7.45 4.94
CA ASN A 70 -17.87 6.44 4.95
C ASN A 70 -18.12 5.58 3.68
N PHE A 71 -17.25 5.64 2.70
CA PHE A 71 -17.11 4.70 1.61
C PHE A 71 -16.52 3.39 2.13
N GLU A 72 -17.26 2.31 1.94
CA GLU A 72 -16.67 0.98 1.90
C GLU A 72 -15.45 1.06 1.00
N THR A 73 -14.27 0.78 1.55
CA THR A 73 -13.03 0.85 0.78
C THR A 73 -13.20 -0.13 -0.37
N CYS A 74 -13.27 0.42 -1.59
CA CYS A 74 -13.34 -0.34 -2.83
C CYS A 74 -12.29 -1.46 -2.87
N GLY A 75 -12.54 -2.51 -3.67
CA GLY A 75 -12.02 -3.87 -3.49
C GLY A 75 -10.52 -4.13 -3.30
N TYR A 76 -9.65 -3.10 -3.26
CA TYR A 76 -8.26 -3.24 -2.84
C TYR A 76 -7.81 -2.21 -1.80
N TYR A 77 -6.80 -2.58 -1.01
CA TYR A 77 -6.15 -1.72 -0.02
C TYR A 77 -4.65 -2.03 0.06
N PHE A 78 -3.89 -1.22 0.79
CA PHE A 78 -2.45 -1.41 0.96
C PHE A 78 -2.12 -1.77 2.41
N ILE A 79 -1.40 -2.86 2.61
CA ILE A 79 -0.90 -3.27 3.94
C ILE A 79 0.52 -2.76 4.16
N ASP A 80 0.81 -2.18 5.34
CA ASP A 80 2.20 -1.84 5.73
C ASP A 80 2.89 -3.12 6.21
N LEU A 81 3.82 -3.64 5.43
CA LEU A 81 4.58 -4.83 5.81
C LEU A 81 5.59 -4.55 6.92
N TRP A 82 5.98 -3.30 7.16
CA TRP A 82 6.96 -2.92 8.19
C TRP A 82 6.31 -2.76 9.56
N GLU A 83 5.03 -2.42 9.63
CA GLU A 83 4.24 -2.45 10.87
C GLU A 83 3.79 -3.87 11.22
N ASN A 84 3.27 -4.62 10.24
CA ASN A 84 2.87 -6.01 10.47
C ASN A 84 4.04 -6.93 10.89
N ASN A 85 5.26 -6.69 10.38
CA ASN A 85 6.44 -7.46 10.81
C ASN A 85 6.96 -7.08 12.21
N ARG A 86 6.57 -5.93 12.76
CA ARG A 86 6.93 -5.55 14.14
C ARG A 86 6.08 -6.31 15.16
N GLU A 87 4.81 -6.58 14.87
CA GLU A 87 3.96 -7.40 15.76
C GLU A 87 4.38 -8.88 15.79
N ILE A 88 4.84 -9.45 14.67
CA ILE A 88 5.34 -10.84 14.63
C ILE A 88 6.58 -11.02 15.52
N LYS A 89 7.46 -10.01 15.62
CA LYS A 89 8.67 -10.11 16.45
C LYS A 89 8.42 -9.95 17.96
N TYR A 90 7.38 -9.24 18.39
CA TYR A 90 7.05 -9.11 19.82
C TYR A 90 6.19 -10.27 20.37
N GLY A 91 5.58 -11.08 19.50
CA GLY A 91 4.74 -12.22 19.89
C GLY A 91 5.49 -13.54 20.14
N ASP A 92 6.69 -13.71 19.56
CA ASP A 92 7.47 -14.94 19.65
C ASP A 92 8.63 -14.90 20.68
N GLU A 93 8.84 -13.76 21.36
CA GLU A 93 9.82 -13.62 22.46
C GLU A 93 9.19 -13.78 23.87
N LEU A 94 7.95 -14.27 23.96
CA LEU A 94 7.32 -14.68 25.22
C LEU A 94 7.05 -16.19 25.23
N ARG A 95 8.12 -16.99 25.10
CA ARG A 95 8.15 -18.38 25.56
C ARG A 95 9.52 -18.79 26.07
#